data_AF-A0A645JNH4-F1
#
_entry.id   AF-A0A645JNH4-F1
#
_cell.length_a   1.000
_cell.length_b   1.000
_cell.length_c   1.000
_cell.angle_alpha   90.00
_cell.angle_beta   90.00
_cell.angle_gamma   90.00
#
_symmetry.space_group_name_H-M   'P 1'
#
loop_
_entity.id
_entity.type
_entity.pdbx_description
1 polymer ?
#
loop_
_entity_poly.entity_id
_entity_poly.type
_entity_poly.pdbx_seq_one_letter_code
_entity_poly.pdbx_strand_id
1 'polypeptide(L)'
;MIYSYAAACEGVPTVFLSGDKMLCEDGKKIHPCLHTVEVKEGIGSAAICISTTRSLKLIRENAEKSLKQDFNKARISLPDRFNVEICFKEHTYANKMSYYPGMRKAGANILIFESQDYFEVLRMIGFVL
;
A
#
# COMPACT_ATOMS: atom_id res chain seq x y z
N MET A 1 -0.51 0.73 0.56
CA MET A 1 0.88 0.87 1.01
C MET A 1 1.77 1.47 -0.07
N ILE A 2 1.96 0.81 -1.23
CA ILE A 2 2.85 1.34 -2.29
C ILE A 2 2.49 2.80 -2.66
N TYR A 3 1.23 3.03 -3.02
CA TYR A 3 0.79 4.37 -3.41
C TYR A 3 0.69 5.37 -2.25
N SER A 4 0.58 4.91 -1.00
CA SER A 4 0.57 5.82 0.14
C SER A 4 1.96 6.35 0.49
N TYR A 5 3.01 5.59 0.15
CA TYR A 5 4.40 6.09 0.21
C TYR A 5 4.67 7.06 -0.95
N ALA A 6 4.14 6.79 -2.14
CA ALA A 6 4.20 7.72 -3.27
C ALA A 6 3.59 9.09 -2.89
N ALA A 7 2.41 9.08 -2.29
CA ALA A 7 1.77 10.30 -1.79
C ALA A 7 2.61 11.00 -0.72
N ALA A 8 3.22 10.25 0.20
CA ALA A 8 4.09 10.81 1.24
C ALA A 8 5.36 11.47 0.68
N CYS A 9 5.94 10.96 -0.42
CA CYS A 9 7.05 11.63 -1.12
C CYS A 9 6.66 13.03 -1.62
N GLU A 10 5.40 13.22 -2.00
CA GLU A 10 4.84 14.52 -2.40
C GLU A 10 4.34 15.36 -1.20
N GLY A 11 4.61 14.92 0.04
CA GLY A 11 4.13 15.57 1.25
C GLY A 11 2.62 15.44 1.51
N VAL A 12 1.94 14.55 0.79
CA VAL A 12 0.49 14.31 0.87
C VAL A 12 0.20 13.13 1.81
N PRO A 13 -0.44 13.36 2.97
CA PRO A 13 -0.78 12.28 3.88
C PRO A 13 -1.98 11.46 3.38
N THR A 14 -1.95 10.15 3.63
CA THR A 14 -3.12 9.28 3.43
C THR A 14 -4.01 9.36 4.67
N VAL A 15 -5.20 9.97 4.52
CA VAL A 15 -6.09 10.29 5.65
C VAL A 15 -7.34 9.41 5.73
N PHE A 16 -7.67 8.72 4.64
CA PHE A 16 -8.86 7.88 4.54
C PHE A 16 -8.60 6.60 3.74
N LEU A 17 -9.14 5.49 4.21
CA LEU A 17 -9.08 4.19 3.53
C LEU A 17 -10.39 3.42 3.72
N SER A 18 -11.07 3.09 2.62
CA SER A 18 -12.21 2.17 2.66
C SER A 18 -11.93 0.89 1.90
N GLY A 19 -12.41 -0.24 2.39
CA GLY A 19 -12.23 -1.51 1.70
C GLY A 19 -12.47 -2.73 2.58
N ASP A 20 -11.61 -3.72 2.41
CA ASP A 20 -11.60 -4.91 3.24
C ASP A 20 -11.16 -4.59 4.68
N LYS A 21 -11.67 -5.35 5.65
CA LYS A 21 -11.32 -5.25 7.07
C LYS A 21 -9.82 -5.35 7.33
N MET A 22 -9.16 -6.38 6.79
CA MET A 22 -7.72 -6.57 7.00
C MET A 22 -6.91 -5.43 6.40
N LEU A 23 -7.31 -4.94 5.22
CA LEU A 23 -6.69 -3.77 4.59
C LEU A 23 -6.80 -2.51 5.47
N CYS A 24 -7.96 -2.30 6.09
CA CYS A 24 -8.18 -1.16 7.00
C CYS A 24 -7.35 -1.29 8.29
N GLU A 25 -7.30 -2.48 8.88
CA GLU A 25 -6.50 -2.77 10.08
C GLU A 25 -5.00 -2.56 9.82
N ASP A 26 -4.48 -3.05 8.69
CA ASP A 26 -3.09 -2.85 8.31
C ASP A 26 -2.78 -1.39 8.01
N GLY A 27 -3.69 -0.68 7.33
CA GLY A 27 -3.56 0.75 7.07
C GLY A 27 -3.39 1.56 8.35
N LYS A 28 -4.16 1.25 9.41
CA LYS A 28 -4.09 1.95 10.71
C LYS A 28 -2.75 1.77 11.41
N LYS A 29 -2.05 0.64 11.18
CA LYS A 29 -0.72 0.40 11.77
C LYS A 29 0.36 1.31 11.19
N ILE A 30 0.14 1.80 9.97
CA ILE A 30 1.15 2.50 9.17
C ILE A 30 0.89 4.01 9.15
N HIS A 31 -0.37 4.41 9.02
CA HIS A 31 -0.75 5.81 8.82
C HIS A 31 -1.36 6.40 10.09
N PRO A 32 -0.72 7.41 10.71
CA PRO A 32 -1.27 8.08 11.88
C PRO A 32 -2.57 8.81 11.48
N CYS A 33 -3.55 8.80 12.38
CA CYS A 33 -4.85 9.44 12.18
C CYS A 33 -5.65 8.95 10.96
N LEU A 34 -5.33 7.76 10.42
CA LEU A 34 -6.07 7.18 9.31
C LEU A 34 -7.51 6.83 9.73
N HIS A 35 -8.47 7.49 9.08
CA HIS A 35 -9.86 7.07 9.15
C HIS A 35 -10.09 5.88 8.22
N THR A 36 -10.79 4.85 8.71
CA THR A 36 -11.11 3.69 7.88
C THR A 36 -12.58 3.34 7.86
N VAL A 37 -13.03 2.74 6.76
CA VAL A 37 -14.37 2.15 6.63
C VAL A 37 -14.26 0.76 6.02
N GLU A 38 -14.55 -0.22 6.86
CA GLU A 38 -14.56 -1.63 6.50
C GLU A 38 -15.92 -1.93 5.87
N VAL A 39 -15.95 -2.15 4.56
CA VAL A 39 -17.18 -2.44 3.80
C VAL A 39 -17.39 -3.92 3.53
N LYS A 40 -16.32 -4.70 3.70
CA LYS A 40 -16.33 -6.16 3.55
C LYS A 40 -15.28 -6.82 4.43
N GLU A 41 -15.48 -8.10 4.71
CA GLU A 41 -14.52 -8.99 5.39
C GLU A 41 -14.42 -10.29 4.60
N GLY A 42 -13.21 -10.68 4.21
CA GLY A 42 -12.95 -11.95 3.54
C GLY A 42 -13.13 -13.16 4.45
N ILE A 43 -13.74 -14.23 3.92
CA ILE A 43 -13.85 -15.55 4.56
C ILE A 43 -13.54 -16.61 3.51
N GLY A 44 -12.30 -17.15 3.55
CA GLY A 44 -11.83 -18.09 2.54
C GLY A 44 -11.84 -17.46 1.15
N SER A 45 -12.56 -18.07 0.20
CA SER A 45 -12.79 -17.54 -1.15
C SER A 45 -14.05 -16.67 -1.29
N ALA A 46 -14.74 -16.39 -0.18
CA ALA A 46 -15.94 -15.55 -0.13
C ALA A 46 -15.68 -14.24 0.64
N ALA A 47 -16.66 -13.35 0.65
CA ALA A 47 -16.64 -12.14 1.47
C ALA A 47 -18.03 -11.85 2.04
N ILE A 48 -18.07 -11.37 3.28
CA ILE A 48 -19.26 -10.78 3.88
C ILE A 48 -19.21 -9.29 3.60
N CYS A 49 -20.22 -8.77 2.90
CA CYS A 49 -20.32 -7.35 2.56
C CYS A 49 -21.49 -6.70 3.31
N ILE A 50 -21.30 -5.48 3.80
CA ILE A 50 -22.43 -4.69 4.29
C ILE A 50 -23.25 -4.16 3.10
N SER A 51 -24.51 -3.77 3.34
CA SER A 51 -25.37 -3.27 2.28
C SER A 51 -24.81 -2.01 1.61
N THR A 52 -25.02 -1.87 0.30
CA THR A 52 -24.52 -0.73 -0.51
C THR A 52 -24.91 0.61 0.10
N THR A 53 -26.17 0.74 0.54
CA THR A 53 -26.66 1.97 1.19
C THR A 53 -25.88 2.30 2.47
N ARG A 54 -25.57 1.28 3.28
CA ARG A 54 -24.78 1.45 4.51
C ARG A 54 -23.33 1.80 4.17
N SER A 55 -22.71 1.12 3.21
CA SER A 55 -21.34 1.41 2.74
C SER A 55 -21.19 2.86 2.29
N LEU A 56 -22.08 3.32 1.40
CA LEU A 56 -22.03 4.68 0.86
C LEU A 56 -22.22 5.74 1.95
N LYS A 57 -23.10 5.49 2.93
CA LYS A 57 -23.29 6.37 4.08
C LYS A 57 -22.02 6.46 4.91
N LEU A 58 -21.45 5.33 5.32
CA LEU A 58 -20.25 5.28 6.16
C LEU A 58 -19.02 5.88 5.46
N ILE A 59 -18.82 5.59 4.17
CA ILE A 59 -17.74 6.15 3.36
C ILE A 59 -17.87 7.67 3.33
N ARG A 60 -19.05 8.21 3.00
CA ARG A 60 -19.27 9.66 2.94
C ARG A 60 -18.96 10.34 4.28
N GLU A 61 -19.55 9.83 5.36
CA GLU A 61 -19.39 10.41 6.71
C GLU A 61 -17.93 10.37 7.19
N ASN A 62 -17.22 9.27 6.94
CA ASN A 62 -15.83 9.15 7.39
C ASN A 62 -14.83 9.85 6.46
N ALA A 63 -15.10 9.93 5.15
CA ALA A 63 -14.34 10.77 4.26
C ALA A 63 -14.43 12.24 4.70
N GLU A 64 -15.63 12.73 5.01
CA GLU A 64 -15.81 14.10 5.53
C GLU A 64 -15.06 14.31 6.85
N LYS A 65 -15.16 13.38 7.81
CA LYS A 65 -14.39 13.46 9.07
C LYS A 65 -12.89 13.47 8.83
N SER A 66 -12.40 12.63 7.91
CA SER A 66 -10.98 12.54 7.58
C SER A 66 -10.42 13.83 6.98
N LEU A 67 -11.25 14.64 6.31
CA LEU A 67 -10.82 15.90 5.71
C LEU A 67 -10.83 17.06 6.70
N LYS A 68 -11.46 16.90 7.88
CA LYS A 68 -11.52 17.91 8.95
C LYS A 68 -10.41 17.78 9.99
N GLN A 69 -9.55 16.77 9.86
CA GLN A 69 -8.46 16.53 10.80
C GLN A 69 -7.25 17.45 10.53
N ASP A 70 -6.27 17.43 11.44
CA ASP A 70 -4.99 18.09 11.24
C ASP A 70 -4.05 17.23 10.37
N PHE A 71 -3.85 17.63 9.11
CA PHE A 71 -3.02 16.91 8.16
C PHE A 71 -1.54 16.86 8.53
N ASN A 72 -1.03 17.78 9.36
CA ASN A 72 0.35 17.72 9.80
C ASN A 72 0.60 16.49 10.69
N LYS A 73 -0.40 16.09 11.47
CA LYS A 73 -0.36 14.89 12.33
C LYS A 73 -0.58 13.58 11.56
N ALA A 74 -1.09 13.65 10.33
CA ALA A 74 -1.36 12.49 9.48
C ALA A 74 -0.18 12.12 8.56
N ARG A 75 0.91 12.90 8.57
CA ARG A 75 2.11 12.62 7.77
C ARG A 75 2.88 11.43 8.33
N ILE A 76 3.43 10.62 7.44
CA ILE A 76 4.38 9.55 7.78
C ILE A 76 5.79 10.00 7.46
N SER A 77 6.76 9.51 8.23
CA SER A 77 8.19 9.64 7.88
C SER A 77 8.58 8.42 7.05
N LEU A 78 9.14 8.68 5.88
CA LEU A 78 9.68 7.62 5.03
C LEU A 78 11.14 7.33 5.41
N PRO A 79 11.62 6.09 5.19
CA PRO A 79 13.03 5.79 5.38
C PRO A 79 13.90 6.47 4.32
N ASP A 80 15.15 6.78 4.65
CA ASP A 80 16.13 7.36 3.71
C ASP A 80 16.55 6.40 2.59
N ARG A 81 16.31 5.11 2.77
CA ARG A 81 16.61 4.06 1.80
C ARG A 81 15.52 2.99 1.84
N PHE A 82 15.06 2.59 0.67
CA PHE A 82 14.09 1.53 0.46
C PHE A 82 14.81 0.27 0.04
N ASN A 83 14.51 -0.83 0.73
CA ASN A 83 14.89 -2.18 0.33
C ASN A 83 13.62 -2.95 0.03
N VAL A 84 13.41 -3.27 -1.26
CA VAL A 84 12.22 -3.93 -1.76
C VAL A 84 12.58 -5.37 -2.10
N GLU A 85 12.04 -6.29 -1.31
CA GLU A 85 12.12 -7.71 -1.58
C GLU A 85 10.86 -8.17 -2.32
N ILE A 86 11.05 -8.85 -3.45
CA ILE A 86 9.97 -9.41 -4.26
C ILE A 86 10.15 -10.92 -4.32
N CYS A 87 9.16 -11.64 -3.78
CA CYS A 87 9.09 -13.09 -3.88
C CYS A 87 8.09 -13.47 -4.98
N PHE A 88 8.58 -14.01 -6.08
CA PHE A 88 7.76 -14.50 -7.20
C PHE A 88 7.26 -15.91 -6.91
N LYS A 89 6.06 -16.22 -7.41
CA LYS A 89 5.52 -17.58 -7.35
C LYS A 89 6.34 -18.55 -8.22
N GLU A 90 6.64 -18.18 -9.46
CA GLU A 90 7.45 -18.99 -10.37
C GLU A 90 8.89 -18.45 -10.51
N HIS A 91 9.89 -19.33 -10.34
CA HIS A 91 11.31 -18.97 -10.44
C HIS A 91 11.71 -18.44 -11.83
N THR A 92 10.93 -18.75 -12.88
CA THR A 92 11.22 -18.33 -14.25
C THR A 92 10.92 -16.85 -14.42
N TYR A 93 9.85 -16.35 -13.78
CA TYR A 93 9.57 -14.92 -13.71
C TYR A 93 10.63 -14.18 -12.90
N ALA A 94 11.03 -14.72 -11.73
CA ALA A 94 12.14 -14.15 -10.96
C ALA A 94 13.44 -14.08 -11.80
N ASN A 95 13.77 -15.15 -12.53
CA ASN A 95 14.95 -15.15 -13.40
C ASN A 95 14.84 -14.09 -14.51
N LYS A 96 13.68 -13.97 -15.17
CA LYS A 96 13.46 -12.96 -16.21
C LYS A 96 13.57 -11.54 -15.65
N MET A 97 12.95 -11.27 -14.51
CA MET A 97 12.94 -9.93 -13.92
C MET A 97 14.26 -9.55 -13.24
N SER A 98 15.12 -10.53 -12.95
CA SER A 98 16.46 -10.25 -12.43
C SER A 98 17.36 -9.47 -13.40
N TYR A 99 16.98 -9.38 -14.68
CA TYR A 99 17.69 -8.58 -15.68
C TYR A 99 17.30 -7.09 -15.65
N TYR A 100 16.29 -6.70 -14.86
CA TYR A 100 15.98 -5.29 -14.65
C TYR A 100 17.18 -4.61 -13.94
N PRO A 101 17.67 -3.45 -14.43
CA PRO A 101 18.80 -2.76 -13.82
C PRO A 101 18.63 -2.52 -12.32
N GLY A 102 19.66 -2.85 -11.53
CA GLY A 102 19.64 -2.70 -10.07
C GLY A 102 19.01 -3.85 -9.29
N MET A 103 18.48 -4.88 -9.97
CA MET A 103 18.02 -6.11 -9.30
C MET A 103 19.18 -6.99 -8.85
N ARG A 104 19.03 -7.56 -7.65
CA ARG A 104 19.91 -8.60 -7.12
C ARG A 104 19.10 -9.84 -6.79
N LYS A 105 19.54 -11.02 -7.25
CA LYS A 105 18.97 -12.29 -6.80
C LYS A 105 19.38 -12.58 -5.36
N ALA A 106 18.41 -12.87 -4.51
CA ALA A 106 18.61 -13.35 -3.14
C ALA A 106 18.22 -14.83 -2.99
N GLY A 107 17.53 -15.40 -3.98
CA GLY A 107 17.19 -16.81 -4.06
C GLY A 107 16.62 -17.17 -5.43
N ALA A 108 16.10 -18.40 -5.58
CA ALA A 108 15.49 -18.84 -6.84
C ALA A 108 14.25 -18.03 -7.23
N ASN A 109 13.51 -17.55 -6.23
CA ASN A 109 12.26 -16.82 -6.37
C ASN A 109 12.32 -15.39 -5.81
N ILE A 110 13.43 -14.99 -5.20
CA ILE A 110 13.54 -13.74 -4.44
C ILE A 110 14.48 -12.78 -5.16
N LEU A 111 13.96 -11.61 -5.52
CA LEU A 111 14.73 -10.48 -6.02
C LEU A 111 14.70 -9.34 -5.02
N ILE A 112 15.81 -8.61 -4.93
CA ILE A 112 15.97 -7.43 -4.10
C ILE A 112 16.30 -6.23 -4.99
N PHE A 113 15.61 -5.13 -4.75
CA PHE A 113 15.88 -3.83 -5.35
C PHE A 113 16.07 -2.79 -4.23
N GLU A 114 17.11 -1.98 -4.34
CA GLU A 114 17.41 -0.95 -3.36
C GLU A 114 17.49 0.41 -4.02
N SER A 115 16.88 1.43 -3.41
CA SER A 115 16.93 2.81 -3.89
C SER A 115 16.78 3.79 -2.73
N GLN A 116 17.36 4.98 -2.87
CA GLN A 116 17.07 6.13 -1.99
C GLN A 116 15.89 6.95 -2.49
N ASP A 117 15.55 6.82 -3.77
CA ASP A 117 14.40 7.48 -4.40
C ASP A 117 13.24 6.48 -4.54
N TYR A 118 12.11 6.80 -3.91
CA TYR A 118 10.90 5.99 -4.01
C TYR A 118 10.29 5.99 -5.41
N PHE A 119 10.53 7.03 -6.21
CA PHE A 119 10.09 7.04 -7.60
C PHE A 119 10.77 5.93 -8.42
N GLU A 120 12.05 5.65 -8.16
CA GLU A 120 12.74 4.49 -8.76
C GLU A 120 12.12 3.16 -8.31
N VAL A 121 11.66 3.06 -7.06
CA VAL A 121 10.90 1.90 -6.57
C VAL A 121 9.60 1.72 -7.36
N LEU A 122 8.84 2.79 -7.56
CA LEU A 122 7.60 2.76 -8.35
C LEU A 122 7.86 2.40 -9.82
N ARG A 123 8.91 2.97 -10.41
CA ARG A 123 9.34 2.65 -11.77
C ARG A 123 9.66 1.17 -11.87
N MET A 124 10.48 0.66 -10.96
CA MET A 124 10.84 -0.76 -10.90
C MET A 124 9.57 -1.63 -10.81
N ILE A 125 8.65 -1.33 -9.89
CA ILE A 125 7.39 -2.05 -9.75
C ILE A 125 6.62 -2.11 -11.08
N GLY A 126 6.52 -0.99 -11.80
CA GLY A 126 5.79 -0.91 -13.06
C GLY A 126 6.38 -1.71 -14.24
N PHE A 127 7.64 -2.13 -14.15
CA PHE A 127 8.28 -3.00 -15.15
C PHE A 127 8.41 -4.46 -14.69
N VAL A 128 8.42 -4.70 -13.38
CA VAL A 128 8.81 -5.99 -12.78
C VAL A 128 7.60 -6.80 -12.32
N LEU A 129 6.51 -6.15 -11.90
CA LEU A 129 5.27 -6.77 -11.41
C LEU A 129 4.13 -6.61 -12.43
#